data_AF-A0A8B9CD79-F1
#
_entry.id   AF-A0A8B9CD79-F1
#
_cell.length_a   1.000
_cell.length_b   1.000
_cell.length_c   1.000
_cell.angle_alpha   90.00
_cell.angle_beta   90.00
_cell.angle_gamma   90.00
#
_symmetry.space_group_name_H-M   'P 1'
#
loop_
_entity.id
_entity.type
_entity.pdbx_description
1 polymer ?
#
loop_
_entity_poly.entity_id
_entity_poly.type
_entity_poly.pdbx_seq_one_letter_code
_entity_poly.pdbx_strand_id
1 'polypeptide(L)'
;SDLEQRKCAELSKALTAVLPVATINSFARISCIRAQNTYDYAATLDAGDVYSAVKLYGLTVVAKEIYDQGNCVFAVAVAKRGTLDIQRLRGVRSCHNGARWTSGWNIPLGFLLARNDLSWDEAQPLSQVISEYFNASCIPGVGVAAPQLCALCQGQKSFVRDKNHFCETSSNEPFYDSEGAFRCLKNGVADVAFLDHLTIMRSETQNLGVKRKWVHEDREEGLCSCISLKIIIFALKCSCTELFSSGFLLDYVIFLSK
;
A
#
# COMPACT_ATOMS: atom_id res chain seq x y z
N SER A 1 -3.09 1.68 -15.02
CA SER A 1 -4.53 1.74 -15.37
C SER A 1 -4.74 2.75 -16.49
N ASP A 2 -5.93 2.80 -17.10
CA ASP A 2 -6.25 3.79 -18.15
C ASP A 2 -6.29 5.23 -17.59
N LEU A 3 -6.54 5.38 -16.29
CA LEU A 3 -6.41 6.67 -15.59
C LEU A 3 -4.95 7.12 -15.52
N GLU A 4 -4.04 6.22 -15.13
CA GLU A 4 -2.60 6.52 -15.08
C GLU A 4 -2.00 6.77 -16.47
N GLN A 5 -2.48 6.08 -17.50
CA GLN A 5 -2.08 6.37 -18.88
C GLN A 5 -2.49 7.79 -19.30
N ARG A 6 -3.71 8.22 -18.95
CA ARG A 6 -4.18 9.59 -19.23
C ARG A 6 -3.37 10.63 -18.46
N LYS A 7 -3.13 10.41 -17.15
CA LYS A 7 -2.28 11.31 -16.34
C LYS A 7 -0.87 11.42 -16.91
N CYS A 8 -0.26 10.29 -17.29
CA CYS A 8 1.06 10.26 -17.91
C CYS A 8 1.07 11.03 -19.25
N ALA A 9 0.04 10.85 -20.10
CA ALA A 9 -0.05 11.53 -21.39
C ALA A 9 -0.15 13.06 -21.22
N GLU A 10 -0.95 13.53 -20.26
CA GLU A 10 -1.04 14.96 -19.94
C GLU A 10 0.28 15.50 -19.36
N LEU A 11 0.97 14.72 -18.52
CA LEU A 11 2.30 15.08 -18.01
C LEU A 11 3.33 15.19 -19.14
N SER A 12 3.37 14.21 -20.05
CA SER A 12 4.26 14.20 -21.22
C SER A 12 4.05 15.44 -22.10
N LYS A 13 2.78 15.80 -22.33
CA LYS A 13 2.40 17.03 -23.03
C LYS A 13 2.85 18.29 -22.30
N ALA A 14 2.64 18.37 -20.98
CA ALA A 14 3.03 19.53 -20.18
C ALA A 14 4.55 19.73 -20.13
N LEU A 15 5.32 18.64 -20.02
CA LEU A 15 6.79 18.69 -20.01
C LEU A 15 7.36 19.24 -21.32
N THR A 16 6.73 18.93 -22.46
CA THR A 16 7.14 19.46 -23.77
C THR A 16 7.00 21.00 -23.84
N ALA A 17 6.07 21.58 -23.08
CA ALA A 17 5.86 23.03 -23.03
C ALA A 17 6.85 23.76 -22.10
N VAL A 18 7.49 23.05 -21.16
CA VAL A 18 8.34 23.64 -20.11
C VAL A 18 9.83 23.38 -20.36
N LEU A 19 10.18 22.28 -21.05
CA LEU A 19 11.58 21.89 -21.25
C LEU A 19 12.23 22.63 -22.44
N PRO A 20 13.50 23.07 -22.31
CA PRO A 20 14.25 23.67 -23.41
C PRO A 20 14.40 22.71 -24.60
N VAL A 21 14.40 23.24 -25.83
CA VAL A 21 14.48 22.44 -27.08
C VAL A 21 15.70 21.50 -27.13
N ALA A 22 16.82 21.86 -26.51
CA ALA A 22 17.99 21.00 -26.40
C ALA A 22 17.77 19.75 -25.53
N THR A 23 16.88 19.84 -24.53
CA THR A 23 16.52 18.77 -23.59
C THR A 23 15.38 17.89 -24.10
N ILE A 24 14.59 18.40 -25.06
CA ILE A 24 13.52 17.66 -25.74
C ILE A 24 14.09 16.39 -26.40
N ASN A 25 15.26 16.42 -27.03
CA ASN A 25 15.80 15.20 -27.65
C ASN A 25 16.26 14.12 -26.64
N SER A 26 16.59 14.50 -25.40
CA SER A 26 17.00 13.57 -24.34
C SER A 26 15.84 13.03 -23.47
N PHE A 27 14.75 13.79 -23.32
CA PHE A 27 13.60 13.42 -22.46
C PHE A 27 12.25 13.31 -23.20
N ALA A 28 12.10 13.81 -24.43
CA ALA A 28 10.81 13.84 -25.16
C ALA A 28 10.41 12.51 -25.80
N ARG A 29 10.86 11.40 -25.23
CA ARG A 29 10.27 10.08 -25.48
C ARG A 29 9.73 9.47 -24.18
N ILE A 30 9.13 10.28 -23.30
CA ILE A 30 8.22 9.74 -22.29
C ILE A 30 7.01 9.16 -23.03
N SER A 31 7.14 7.90 -23.41
CA SER A 31 6.10 7.09 -23.99
C SER A 31 5.34 6.45 -22.85
N CYS A 32 4.06 6.82 -22.69
CA CYS A 32 3.18 6.28 -21.66
C CYS A 32 2.67 4.89 -22.05
N ILE A 33 3.61 3.97 -22.25
CA ILE A 33 3.33 2.58 -22.59
C ILE A 33 3.04 1.79 -21.30
N ARG A 34 2.12 0.84 -21.41
CA ARG A 34 2.01 -0.20 -20.38
C ARG A 34 3.28 -1.04 -20.49
N ALA A 35 4.00 -1.22 -19.38
CA ALA A 35 5.25 -1.98 -19.37
C ALA A 35 5.03 -3.36 -20.02
N GLN A 36 5.60 -3.55 -21.21
CA GLN A 36 5.51 -4.77 -22.00
C GLN A 36 6.90 -5.10 -22.53
N ASN A 37 7.74 -5.73 -21.70
CA ASN A 37 9.10 -6.16 -22.07
C ASN A 37 9.94 -5.08 -22.79
N THR A 38 9.70 -3.81 -22.49
CA THR A 38 10.47 -2.71 -23.05
C THR A 38 11.70 -2.46 -22.20
N TYR A 39 12.84 -2.20 -22.84
CA TYR A 39 14.13 -2.16 -22.19
C TYR A 39 14.39 -0.87 -21.39
N ASP A 40 13.65 0.21 -21.67
CA ASP A 40 13.79 1.51 -21.00
C ASP A 40 12.43 2.03 -20.53
N TYR A 41 12.12 1.88 -19.24
CA TYR A 41 10.96 2.51 -18.61
C TYR A 41 11.24 2.88 -17.16
N ALA A 42 10.55 3.92 -16.69
CA ALA A 42 10.57 4.34 -15.30
C ALA A 42 9.18 4.12 -14.69
N ALA A 43 9.13 3.64 -13.46
CA ALA A 43 7.90 3.47 -12.71
C ALA A 43 8.12 3.80 -11.23
N THR A 44 7.11 4.41 -10.62
CA THR A 44 7.03 4.51 -9.16
C THR A 44 6.46 3.21 -8.59
N LEU A 45 7.10 2.67 -7.56
CA LEU A 45 6.77 1.43 -6.89
C LEU A 45 6.84 1.59 -5.37
N ASP A 46 5.99 0.87 -4.65
CA ASP A 46 6.10 0.73 -3.19
C ASP A 46 7.40 0.01 -2.80
N ALA A 47 7.91 0.24 -1.60
CA ALA A 47 9.17 -0.34 -1.10
C ALA A 47 9.27 -1.87 -1.25
N GLY A 48 8.16 -2.60 -1.09
CA GLY A 48 8.16 -4.06 -1.23
C GLY A 48 8.31 -4.53 -2.67
N ASP A 49 7.70 -3.80 -3.61
CA ASP A 49 7.90 -4.02 -5.03
C ASP A 49 9.31 -3.59 -5.46
N VAL A 50 9.86 -2.54 -4.85
CA VAL A 50 11.25 -2.10 -5.04
C VAL A 50 12.24 -3.17 -4.59
N TYR A 51 12.02 -3.74 -3.41
CA TYR A 51 12.84 -4.85 -2.91
C TYR A 51 12.83 -6.01 -3.91
N SER A 52 11.65 -6.39 -4.40
CA SER A 52 11.49 -7.47 -5.38
C SER A 52 12.16 -7.13 -6.71
N ALA A 53 11.99 -5.91 -7.20
CA ALA A 53 12.58 -5.37 -8.42
C ALA A 53 14.12 -5.43 -8.38
N VAL A 54 14.72 -4.93 -7.30
CA VAL A 54 16.18 -4.91 -7.12
C VAL A 54 16.73 -6.33 -6.98
N LYS A 55 16.10 -7.19 -6.15
CA LYS A 55 16.62 -8.53 -5.85
C LYS A 55 16.43 -9.54 -6.96
N LEU A 56 15.28 -9.53 -7.64
CA LEU A 56 14.94 -10.54 -8.65
C LEU A 56 15.33 -10.11 -10.05
N TYR A 57 15.33 -8.81 -10.34
CA TYR A 57 15.53 -8.27 -11.69
C TYR A 57 16.73 -7.33 -11.81
N GLY A 58 17.46 -7.06 -10.72
CA GLY A 58 18.67 -6.24 -10.74
C GLY A 58 18.41 -4.76 -11.06
N LEU A 59 17.19 -4.26 -10.79
CA LEU A 59 16.83 -2.87 -11.11
C LEU A 59 17.50 -1.88 -10.15
N THR A 60 17.60 -0.62 -10.58
CA THR A 60 18.22 0.45 -9.79
C THR A 60 17.21 1.55 -9.46
N VAL A 61 17.18 1.96 -8.19
CA VAL A 61 16.40 3.10 -7.72
C VAL A 61 17.09 4.40 -8.14
N VAL A 62 16.37 5.30 -8.80
CA VAL A 62 16.95 6.56 -9.31
C VAL A 62 16.35 7.81 -8.67
N ALA A 63 15.15 7.71 -8.12
CA ALA A 63 14.49 8.81 -7.42
C ALA A 63 13.54 8.27 -6.34
N LYS A 64 13.12 9.15 -5.44
CA LYS A 64 12.23 8.85 -4.33
C LYS A 64 11.17 9.94 -4.21
N GLU A 65 9.95 9.58 -3.86
CA GLU A 65 8.91 10.56 -3.53
C GLU A 65 9.23 11.31 -2.22
N ILE A 66 8.90 12.59 -2.21
CA ILE A 66 9.05 13.52 -1.08
C ILE A 66 7.68 14.14 -0.83
N TYR A 67 7.17 14.03 0.39
CA TYR A 67 5.86 14.55 0.76
C TYR A 67 6.00 15.82 1.62
N ASP A 68 5.11 16.78 1.37
CA ASP A 68 5.08 18.11 1.97
C ASP A 68 4.98 18.09 3.51
N GLN A 69 4.40 17.01 4.04
CA GLN A 69 4.16 16.79 5.47
C GLN A 69 5.31 16.05 6.18
N GLY A 70 6.39 15.75 5.44
CA GLY A 70 7.57 15.03 5.91
C GLY A 70 7.91 13.82 5.04
N ASN A 71 9.16 13.40 5.07
CA ASN A 71 9.68 12.27 4.27
C ASN A 71 9.24 10.88 4.73
N CYS A 72 8.39 10.81 5.75
CA CYS A 72 7.99 9.57 6.40
C CYS A 72 6.53 9.28 6.15
N VAL A 73 6.28 8.16 5.49
CA VAL A 73 4.97 7.56 5.44
C VAL A 73 4.90 6.51 6.53
N PHE A 74 3.84 6.53 7.34
CA PHE A 74 3.60 5.53 8.37
C PHE A 74 2.60 4.48 7.87
N ALA A 75 2.88 3.22 8.21
CA ALA A 75 1.92 2.14 8.11
C ALA A 75 1.01 2.15 9.35
N VAL A 76 -0.30 2.14 9.13
CA VAL A 76 -1.28 2.21 10.20
C VAL A 76 -2.32 1.11 10.08
N ALA A 77 -2.75 0.60 11.23
CA ALA A 77 -3.95 -0.20 11.35
C ALA A 77 -5.11 0.70 11.80
N VAL A 78 -6.21 0.65 11.05
CA VAL A 78 -7.35 1.55 11.22
C VAL A 78 -8.57 0.72 11.58
N ALA A 79 -9.26 1.06 12.66
CA ALA A 79 -10.48 0.39 13.09
C ALA A 79 -11.56 1.38 13.50
N LYS A 80 -12.83 0.95 13.45
CA LYS A 80 -13.93 1.77 13.98
C LYS A 80 -13.79 1.88 15.50
N ARG A 81 -14.12 3.05 16.04
CA ARG A 81 -13.98 3.27 17.49
C ARG A 81 -14.91 2.35 18.28
N GLY A 82 -14.36 1.69 19.30
CA GLY A 82 -15.12 0.82 20.20
C GLY A 82 -15.41 -0.57 19.65
N THR A 83 -14.96 -0.91 18.43
CA THR A 83 -15.22 -2.23 17.82
C THR A 83 -14.04 -3.18 17.96
N LEU A 84 -12.82 -2.67 18.14
CA LEU A 84 -11.62 -3.50 18.10
C LEU A 84 -10.47 -2.94 18.95
N ASP A 85 -9.77 -3.85 19.62
CA ASP A 85 -8.49 -3.62 20.27
C ASP A 85 -7.37 -4.16 19.36
N ILE A 86 -6.31 -3.37 19.14
CA ILE A 86 -5.16 -3.77 18.31
C ILE A 86 -4.45 -5.02 18.86
N GLN A 87 -4.59 -5.27 20.16
CA GLN A 87 -4.05 -6.45 20.81
C GLN A 87 -4.83 -7.73 20.45
N ARG A 88 -5.99 -7.62 19.79
CA ARG A 88 -6.91 -8.73 19.52
C ARG A 88 -7.36 -8.76 18.06
N LEU A 89 -6.40 -8.88 17.14
CA LEU A 89 -6.66 -8.96 15.70
C LEU A 89 -6.97 -10.38 15.19
N ARG A 90 -6.77 -11.42 16.00
CA ARG A 90 -7.09 -12.80 15.60
C ARG A 90 -8.59 -12.98 15.39
N GLY A 91 -8.97 -13.59 14.28
CA GLY A 91 -10.36 -13.89 13.91
C GLY A 91 -11.17 -12.69 13.42
N VAL A 92 -10.56 -11.51 13.23
CA VAL A 92 -11.27 -10.34 12.68
C VAL A 92 -11.25 -10.36 11.17
N ARG A 93 -12.13 -9.56 10.54
CA ARG A 93 -12.09 -9.32 9.10
C ARG A 93 -11.13 -8.19 8.78
N SER A 94 -10.29 -8.35 7.76
CA SER A 94 -9.24 -7.37 7.40
C SER A 94 -9.29 -6.89 5.95
N CYS A 95 -8.95 -5.62 5.71
CA CYS A 95 -8.65 -5.11 4.36
C CYS A 95 -7.18 -4.67 4.29
N HIS A 96 -6.51 -5.02 3.21
CA HIS A 96 -5.12 -4.69 2.95
C HIS A 96 -5.05 -3.91 1.62
N ASN A 97 -4.22 -2.87 1.54
CA ASN A 97 -4.11 -2.05 0.32
C ASN A 97 -3.52 -2.79 -0.89
N GLY A 98 -2.74 -3.84 -0.65
CA GLY A 98 -2.26 -4.75 -1.68
C GLY A 98 -1.26 -5.74 -1.10
N ALA A 99 -1.14 -6.91 -1.71
CA ALA A 99 -0.04 -7.80 -1.40
C ALA A 99 1.29 -7.16 -1.77
N ARG A 100 2.33 -7.44 -0.97
CA ARG A 100 3.69 -6.87 -1.08
C ARG A 100 3.80 -5.38 -0.80
N TRP A 101 2.69 -4.65 -0.70
CA TRP A 101 2.72 -3.25 -0.28
C TRP A 101 3.25 -3.13 1.15
N THR A 102 4.06 -2.11 1.38
CA THR A 102 4.80 -1.99 2.63
C THR A 102 3.87 -1.66 3.78
N SER A 103 2.91 -0.76 3.57
CA SER A 103 2.00 -0.27 4.60
C SER A 103 0.84 -1.21 4.92
N GLY A 104 0.33 -1.95 3.93
CA GLY A 104 -0.79 -2.87 4.13
C GLY A 104 -0.42 -4.35 4.16
N TRP A 105 0.81 -4.75 3.83
CA TRP A 105 1.23 -6.15 3.87
C TRP A 105 2.49 -6.37 4.72
N ASN A 106 3.64 -5.84 4.31
CA ASN A 106 4.93 -6.19 4.93
C ASN A 106 5.00 -5.76 6.41
N ILE A 107 4.67 -4.49 6.72
CA ILE A 107 4.74 -3.97 8.09
C ILE A 107 3.69 -4.62 9.01
N PRO A 108 2.40 -4.70 8.64
CA PRO A 108 1.41 -5.38 9.47
C PRO A 108 1.76 -6.84 9.80
N LEU A 109 2.23 -7.60 8.81
CA LEU A 109 2.60 -9.00 9.03
C LEU A 109 3.87 -9.11 9.87
N GLY A 110 4.89 -8.29 9.60
CA GLY A 110 6.10 -8.24 10.42
C GLY A 110 5.81 -7.86 11.88
N PHE A 111 4.86 -6.95 12.10
CA PHE A 111 4.41 -6.56 13.44
C PHE A 111 3.73 -7.74 14.17
N LEU A 112 2.84 -8.47 13.51
CA LEU A 112 2.16 -9.63 14.09
C LEU A 112 3.14 -10.77 14.41
N LEU A 113 4.13 -11.00 13.55
CA LEU A 113 5.20 -11.98 13.77
C LEU A 113 6.08 -11.58 14.96
N ALA A 114 6.51 -10.32 15.03
CA ALA A 114 7.40 -9.84 16.09
C ALA A 114 6.76 -9.91 17.49
N ARG A 115 5.43 -9.82 17.57
CA ARG A 115 4.66 -9.96 18.81
C ARG A 115 4.30 -11.40 19.17
N ASN A 116 4.65 -12.38 18.33
CA ASN A 116 4.21 -13.77 18.43
C ASN A 116 2.67 -13.96 18.36
N ASP A 117 1.92 -13.00 17.81
CA ASP A 117 0.47 -13.16 17.57
C ASP A 117 0.22 -14.11 16.38
N LEU A 118 1.12 -14.03 15.39
CA LEU A 118 1.21 -14.90 14.23
C LEU A 118 2.46 -15.78 14.38
N SER A 119 2.30 -17.11 14.35
CA SER A 119 3.42 -18.05 14.32
C SER A 119 3.56 -18.59 12.91
N TRP A 120 4.70 -18.36 12.28
CA TRP A 120 4.99 -18.82 10.93
C TRP A 120 6.24 -19.71 10.92
N ASP A 121 6.15 -20.79 10.14
CA ASP A 121 7.24 -21.71 9.85
C ASP A 121 7.50 -21.62 8.35
N GLU A 122 8.75 -21.52 7.94
CA GLU A 122 9.14 -21.44 6.52
C GLU A 122 8.69 -22.66 5.71
N ALA A 123 8.39 -23.79 6.36
CA ALA A 123 7.82 -24.97 5.74
C ALA A 123 6.40 -24.76 5.16
N GLN A 124 5.67 -23.73 5.60
CA GLN A 124 4.31 -23.44 5.14
C GLN A 124 4.22 -22.07 4.44
N PRO A 125 3.36 -21.91 3.42
CA PRO A 125 3.16 -20.61 2.80
C PRO A 125 2.62 -19.59 3.81
N LEU A 126 3.22 -18.39 3.86
CA LEU A 126 2.76 -17.32 4.73
C LEU A 126 1.27 -16.98 4.50
N SER A 127 0.79 -17.10 3.26
CA SER A 127 -0.62 -16.89 2.92
C SER A 127 -1.58 -17.84 3.65
N GLN A 128 -1.16 -19.07 3.93
CA GLN A 128 -1.97 -20.03 4.68
C GLN A 128 -2.12 -19.57 6.13
N VAL A 129 -1.02 -19.21 6.79
CA VAL A 129 -1.03 -18.75 8.19
C VAL A 129 -1.86 -17.47 8.34
N ILE A 130 -1.77 -16.55 7.39
CA ILE A 130 -2.60 -15.33 7.38
C ILE A 130 -4.08 -15.68 7.26
N SER A 131 -4.43 -16.65 6.41
CA SER A 131 -5.83 -17.08 6.22
C SER A 131 -6.42 -17.80 7.44
N GLU A 132 -5.59 -18.35 8.31
CA GLU A 132 -6.01 -18.93 9.58
C GLU A 132 -6.07 -17.89 10.71
N TYR A 133 -5.28 -16.81 10.60
CA TYR A 133 -5.25 -15.73 11.57
C TYR A 133 -6.44 -14.78 11.45
N PHE A 134 -6.77 -14.36 10.22
CA PHE A 134 -7.95 -13.52 9.94
C PHE A 134 -9.13 -14.37 9.50
N ASN A 135 -10.34 -14.02 9.94
CA ASN A 135 -11.54 -14.78 9.57
C ASN A 135 -11.89 -14.62 8.08
N ALA A 136 -11.68 -13.43 7.54
CA ALA A 136 -11.79 -13.16 6.11
C ALA A 136 -10.98 -11.91 5.76
N SER A 137 -10.46 -11.86 4.54
CA SER A 137 -9.62 -10.75 4.11
C SER A 137 -9.93 -10.30 2.68
N CYS A 138 -9.62 -9.04 2.38
CA CYS A 138 -9.38 -8.61 1.00
C CYS A 138 -7.92 -8.17 0.89
N ILE A 139 -7.14 -8.95 0.14
CA ILE A 139 -5.73 -8.70 -0.16
C ILE A 139 -5.55 -8.74 -1.69
N PRO A 140 -5.70 -7.61 -2.38
CA PRO A 140 -5.49 -7.56 -3.82
C PRO A 140 -4.11 -8.08 -4.24
N GLY A 141 -4.05 -8.89 -5.29
CA GLY A 141 -2.80 -9.45 -5.83
C GLY A 141 -2.46 -10.88 -5.39
N VAL A 142 -3.21 -11.48 -4.46
CA VAL A 142 -3.00 -12.90 -4.08
C VAL A 142 -4.02 -13.87 -4.68
N GLY A 143 -4.98 -13.40 -5.47
CA GLY A 143 -6.13 -14.22 -5.92
C GLY A 143 -5.77 -15.51 -6.64
N VAL A 144 -4.62 -15.58 -7.32
CA VAL A 144 -4.15 -16.81 -8.00
C VAL A 144 -3.50 -17.78 -7.01
N ALA A 145 -2.69 -17.29 -6.07
CA ALA A 145 -1.91 -18.12 -5.17
C ALA A 145 -2.65 -18.48 -3.87
N ALA A 146 -3.56 -17.62 -3.43
CA ALA A 146 -4.29 -17.73 -2.16
C ALA A 146 -5.68 -17.07 -2.28
N PRO A 147 -6.62 -17.67 -3.05
CA PRO A 147 -7.95 -17.09 -3.28
C PRO A 147 -8.76 -16.89 -1.99
N GLN A 148 -8.48 -17.64 -0.93
CA GLN A 148 -9.14 -17.49 0.38
C GLN A 148 -8.88 -16.12 1.03
N LEU A 149 -7.73 -15.51 0.73
CA LEU A 149 -7.35 -14.18 1.21
C LEU A 149 -8.05 -13.04 0.44
N CYS A 150 -8.84 -13.36 -0.57
CA CYS A 150 -9.63 -12.43 -1.36
C CYS A 150 -11.13 -12.49 -1.04
N ALA A 151 -11.53 -13.21 0.01
CA ALA A 151 -12.94 -13.45 0.35
C ALA A 151 -13.80 -12.17 0.47
N LEU A 152 -13.19 -11.05 0.87
CA LEU A 152 -13.87 -9.76 1.06
C LEU A 152 -13.75 -8.81 -0.15
N CYS A 153 -12.96 -9.16 -1.18
CA CYS A 153 -12.76 -8.31 -2.34
C CYS A 153 -14.02 -8.22 -3.21
N GLN A 154 -14.18 -7.11 -3.94
CA GLN A 154 -15.41 -6.79 -4.66
C GLN A 154 -15.24 -6.54 -6.15
N GLY A 155 -14.05 -6.79 -6.69
CA GLY A 155 -13.81 -6.77 -8.13
C GLY A 155 -14.66 -7.80 -8.87
N GLN A 156 -15.00 -7.47 -10.12
CA GLN A 156 -15.87 -8.31 -10.94
C GLN A 156 -15.23 -9.67 -11.21
N LYS A 157 -15.95 -10.76 -10.89
CA LYS A 157 -15.53 -12.12 -11.23
C LYS A 157 -15.90 -12.46 -12.66
N SER A 158 -14.95 -12.98 -13.42
CA SER A 158 -15.17 -13.46 -14.77
C SER A 158 -14.28 -14.66 -15.09
N PHE A 159 -14.78 -15.59 -15.90
CA PHE A 159 -13.96 -16.67 -16.48
C PHE A 159 -13.10 -16.18 -17.64
N VAL A 160 -13.41 -15.00 -18.19
CA VAL A 160 -12.58 -14.33 -19.20
C VAL A 160 -11.53 -13.50 -18.47
N ARG A 161 -10.26 -13.88 -18.62
CA ARG A 161 -9.12 -13.29 -17.89
C ARG A 161 -9.10 -11.76 -17.94
N ASP A 162 -9.29 -11.17 -19.11
CA ASP A 162 -9.23 -9.71 -19.30
C ASP A 162 -10.45 -8.95 -18.74
N LYS A 163 -11.47 -9.68 -18.27
CA LYS A 163 -12.67 -9.15 -17.61
C LYS A 163 -12.77 -9.59 -16.16
N ASN A 164 -11.75 -10.29 -15.65
CA ASN A 164 -11.71 -10.73 -14.26
C ASN A 164 -10.92 -9.71 -13.45
N HIS A 165 -11.66 -8.89 -12.72
CA HIS A 165 -11.11 -7.84 -11.87
C HIS A 165 -11.12 -8.22 -10.39
N PHE A 166 -11.52 -9.46 -10.06
CA PHE A 166 -11.57 -9.93 -8.70
C PHE A 166 -10.17 -10.06 -8.10
N CYS A 167 -9.91 -9.30 -7.04
CA CYS A 167 -8.66 -9.33 -6.29
C CYS A 167 -7.42 -8.98 -7.14
N GLU A 168 -7.58 -8.12 -8.15
CA GLU A 168 -6.47 -7.66 -9.00
C GLU A 168 -5.72 -6.46 -8.38
N THR A 169 -4.46 -6.27 -8.76
CA THR A 169 -3.64 -5.10 -8.35
C THR A 169 -3.88 -3.90 -9.27
N SER A 170 -5.15 -3.55 -9.45
CA SER A 170 -5.58 -2.53 -10.40
C SER A 170 -6.85 -1.84 -9.90
N SER A 171 -7.09 -0.64 -10.41
CA SER A 171 -8.21 0.21 -10.00
C SER A 171 -9.60 -0.38 -10.28
N ASN A 172 -9.71 -1.51 -11.00
CA ASN A 172 -11.01 -2.16 -11.18
C ASN A 172 -11.36 -3.09 -10.00
N GLU A 173 -10.42 -3.41 -9.10
CA GLU A 173 -10.73 -3.94 -7.78
C GLU A 173 -11.05 -2.77 -6.83
N PRO A 174 -12.29 -2.61 -6.36
CA PRO A 174 -12.68 -1.44 -5.57
C PRO A 174 -11.99 -1.32 -4.21
N PHE A 175 -11.34 -2.38 -3.71
CA PHE A 175 -10.60 -2.35 -2.45
C PHE A 175 -9.07 -2.39 -2.62
N TYR A 176 -8.58 -2.24 -3.86
CA TYR A 176 -7.17 -2.02 -4.13
C TYR A 176 -6.73 -0.61 -3.76
N ASP A 177 -5.45 -0.47 -3.40
CA ASP A 177 -4.77 0.72 -2.87
C ASP A 177 -5.24 1.14 -1.46
N SER A 178 -4.55 2.13 -0.88
CA SER A 178 -4.83 2.59 0.48
C SER A 178 -6.22 3.25 0.60
N GLU A 179 -6.69 3.93 -0.44
CA GLU A 179 -8.04 4.49 -0.48
C GLU A 179 -9.09 3.38 -0.56
N GLY A 180 -8.84 2.34 -1.36
CA GLY A 180 -9.67 1.14 -1.45
C GLY A 180 -9.74 0.37 -0.14
N ALA A 181 -8.62 0.14 0.54
CA ALA A 181 -8.60 -0.49 1.85
C ALA A 181 -9.38 0.34 2.89
N PHE A 182 -9.26 1.67 2.85
CA PHE A 182 -10.04 2.53 3.74
C PHE A 182 -11.54 2.50 3.42
N ARG A 183 -11.90 2.47 2.13
CA ARG A 183 -13.28 2.31 1.66
C ARG A 183 -13.88 0.98 2.09
N CYS A 184 -13.10 -0.11 2.04
CA CYS A 184 -13.47 -1.44 2.53
C CYS A 184 -13.89 -1.40 4.02
N LEU A 185 -13.12 -0.72 4.87
CA LEU A 185 -13.46 -0.49 6.28
C LEU A 185 -14.70 0.41 6.46
N LYS A 186 -14.76 1.54 5.74
CA LYS A 186 -15.89 2.48 5.82
C LYS A 186 -17.21 1.80 5.48
N ASN A 187 -17.21 0.97 4.45
CA ASN A 187 -18.37 0.21 3.99
C ASN A 187 -18.77 -0.94 4.94
N GLY A 188 -18.00 -1.19 6.01
CA GLY A 188 -18.31 -2.22 7.00
C GLY A 188 -18.03 -3.65 6.53
N VAL A 189 -17.27 -3.81 5.44
CA VAL A 189 -16.88 -5.11 4.89
C VAL A 189 -15.89 -5.81 5.82
N ALA A 190 -15.06 -5.04 6.52
CA ALA A 190 -14.09 -5.53 7.49
C ALA A 190 -14.08 -4.71 8.79
N ASP A 191 -13.33 -5.20 9.77
CA ASP A 191 -13.21 -4.63 11.11
C ASP A 191 -11.94 -3.80 11.28
N VAL A 192 -10.89 -4.14 10.50
CA VAL A 192 -9.61 -3.42 10.44
C VAL A 192 -9.17 -3.21 8.99
N ALA A 193 -8.51 -2.09 8.70
CA ALA A 193 -7.79 -1.87 7.46
C ALA A 193 -6.33 -1.48 7.70
N PHE A 194 -5.43 -2.04 6.89
CA PHE A 194 -4.00 -1.74 6.92
C PHE A 194 -3.62 -0.94 5.67
N LEU A 195 -3.10 0.27 5.89
CA LEU A 195 -2.87 1.28 4.85
C LEU A 195 -1.86 2.34 5.30
N ASP A 196 -1.49 3.26 4.41
CA ASP A 196 -0.67 4.42 4.78
C ASP A 196 -1.48 5.51 5.49
N HIS A 197 -0.83 6.23 6.41
CA HIS A 197 -1.47 7.32 7.14
C HIS A 197 -1.90 8.52 6.26
N LEU A 198 -1.33 8.69 5.06
CA LEU A 198 -1.62 9.83 4.18
C LEU A 198 -3.07 9.78 3.70
N THR A 199 -3.60 8.59 3.46
CA THR A 199 -4.99 8.37 3.07
C THR A 199 -5.97 8.93 4.10
N ILE A 200 -5.66 8.79 5.40
CA ILE A 200 -6.48 9.33 6.48
C ILE A 200 -6.41 10.85 6.46
N MET A 201 -5.20 11.41 6.38
CA MET A 201 -4.97 12.86 6.33
C MET A 201 -5.70 13.55 5.16
N ARG A 202 -5.68 12.92 3.98
CA ARG A 202 -6.40 13.42 2.79
C ARG A 202 -7.93 13.32 2.94
N SER A 203 -8.41 12.31 3.67
CA SER A 203 -9.84 12.12 3.87
C SER A 203 -10.41 13.07 4.93
N GLU A 204 -9.62 13.43 5.95
CA GLU A 204 -10.04 14.35 7.03
C GLU A 204 -10.09 15.81 6.56
N THR A 205 -9.34 16.20 5.53
CA THR A 205 -9.42 17.53 4.91
C THR A 205 -10.70 17.75 4.09
N GLN A 206 -11.39 16.69 3.65
CA GLN A 206 -12.56 16.82 2.78
C GLN A 206 -13.92 16.76 3.47
N ASN A 207 -14.04 16.26 4.71
CA ASN A 207 -15.26 16.37 5.52
C ASN A 207 -15.05 15.87 6.96
N LEU A 208 -15.57 16.65 7.91
CA LEU A 208 -15.67 16.43 9.38
C LEU A 208 -14.51 17.04 10.18
N GLY A 209 -14.82 18.06 10.98
CA GLY A 209 -13.92 18.72 11.93
C GLY A 209 -13.34 17.79 13.00
N VAL A 210 -12.36 16.99 12.63
CA VAL A 210 -11.48 16.26 13.53
C VAL A 210 -10.40 17.24 13.99
N LYS A 211 -10.50 17.72 15.24
CA LYS A 211 -9.41 18.46 15.87
C LYS A 211 -8.26 17.48 16.15
N ARG A 212 -7.10 17.81 15.56
CA ARG A 212 -5.80 17.16 15.78
C ARG A 212 -5.55 16.90 17.27
N LYS A 213 -5.28 15.64 17.63
CA LYS A 213 -4.54 15.31 18.85
C LYS A 213 -3.55 14.21 18.51
N TRP A 214 -2.31 14.62 18.21
CA TRP A 214 -1.20 13.68 18.08
C TRP A 214 -0.73 13.26 19.48
N VAL A 215 -0.77 11.95 19.69
CA VAL A 215 0.09 11.05 20.50
C VAL A 215 0.47 11.49 21.92
N HIS A 216 0.03 10.68 22.90
CA HIS A 216 0.84 10.40 24.09
C HIS A 216 1.84 9.31 23.71
N GLU A 217 3.14 9.62 23.84
CA GLU A 217 4.24 8.68 23.63
C GLU A 217 4.36 7.82 24.89
N ASP A 218 3.61 6.72 24.96
CA ASP A 218 3.83 5.72 26.02
C ASP A 218 4.98 4.81 25.56
N ARG A 219 6.14 5.04 26.19
CA ARG A 219 7.44 4.45 25.87
C ARG A 219 7.54 2.93 26.06
N GLU A 220 6.48 2.25 26.48
CA GLU A 220 6.60 0.84 26.88
C GLU A 220 6.39 -0.20 25.77
N GLU A 221 5.79 0.09 24.60
CA GLU A 221 5.55 -0.99 23.60
C GLU A 221 5.68 -0.61 22.10
N GLY A 222 6.25 0.54 21.72
CA GLY A 222 6.53 0.84 20.30
C GLY A 222 5.30 1.03 19.39
N LEU A 223 4.09 1.08 19.98
CA LEU A 223 2.81 1.41 19.35
C LEU A 223 2.46 2.87 19.64
N CYS A 224 2.32 3.73 18.62
CA CYS A 224 1.65 5.02 18.83
C CYS A 224 0.17 4.88 18.48
N SER A 225 -0.71 5.27 19.39
CA SER A 225 -2.15 5.36 19.11
C SER A 225 -2.58 6.81 18.91
N CYS A 226 -3.35 7.07 17.85
CA CYS A 226 -4.06 8.34 17.62
C CYS A 226 -5.56 8.09 17.62
N ILE A 227 -6.28 8.85 18.45
CA ILE A 227 -7.74 8.68 18.64
C ILE A 227 -8.46 9.84 17.95
N SER A 228 -9.20 9.52 16.88
CA SER A 228 -10.16 10.42 16.24
C SER A 228 -11.58 10.11 16.74
N LEU A 229 -12.51 11.07 16.67
CA LEU A 229 -13.87 10.94 17.21
C LEU A 229 -14.66 9.74 16.65
N LYS A 230 -14.27 9.22 15.48
CA LYS A 230 -14.94 8.09 14.79
C LYS A 230 -14.06 6.85 14.54
N ILE A 231 -12.73 6.99 14.58
CA ILE A 231 -11.78 5.98 14.11
C ILE A 231 -10.57 5.92 15.06
N ILE A 232 -10.03 4.73 15.28
CA ILE A 232 -8.78 4.52 16.02
C ILE A 232 -7.68 4.18 15.01
N ILE A 233 -6.53 4.85 15.13
CA ILE A 233 -5.35 4.66 14.30
C ILE A 233 -4.24 4.12 15.20
N PHE A 234 -3.73 2.94 14.88
CA PHE A 234 -2.54 2.39 15.50
C PHE A 234 -1.38 2.49 14.51
N ALA A 235 -0.35 3.26 14.85
CA ALA A 235 0.91 3.22 14.13
C ALA A 235 1.63 1.93 14.52
N LEU A 236 1.85 1.06 13.52
CA LEU A 236 2.52 -0.22 13.70
C LEU A 236 4.05 -0.06 13.80
N LYS A 237 4.57 1.10 13.38
CA LYS A 237 5.94 1.54 13.62
C LYS A 237 6.01 3.07 13.56
N CYS A 238 6.60 3.69 14.59
CA CYS A 238 6.67 5.15 14.75
C CYS A 238 8.04 5.80 14.47
N SER A 239 9.05 5.03 14.04
CA SER A 239 10.39 5.60 13.82
C SER A 239 10.60 6.00 12.36
N CYS A 240 10.69 7.32 12.12
CA CYS A 240 11.29 7.93 10.93
C CYS A 240 12.81 7.75 10.87
N THR A 241 13.43 7.46 12.00
CA THR A 241 14.88 7.51 12.18
C THR A 241 15.44 6.10 11.99
N GLU A 242 16.37 5.98 11.03
CA GLU A 242 17.14 4.77 10.64
C GLU A 242 16.45 3.71 9.75
N LEU A 243 15.82 4.12 8.65
CA LEU A 243 15.60 3.23 7.49
C LEU A 243 16.57 3.50 6.32
N PHE A 244 17.57 4.38 6.54
CA PHE A 244 18.63 4.69 5.57
C PHE A 244 19.63 3.54 5.37
N SER A 245 19.73 2.61 6.32
CA SER A 245 20.62 1.44 6.25
C SER A 245 19.93 0.17 5.72
N SER A 246 18.60 0.17 5.60
CA SER A 246 17.81 -1.05 5.29
C SER A 246 16.79 -0.91 4.15
N GLY A 247 16.62 0.28 3.55
CA GLY A 247 15.94 0.40 2.25
C GLY A 247 14.40 0.35 2.27
N PHE A 248 13.76 0.62 3.42
CA PHE A 248 12.29 0.69 3.50
C PHE A 248 11.82 2.14 3.63
N LEU A 249 11.72 2.87 2.53
CA LEU A 249 10.84 4.03 2.43
C LEU A 249 9.63 3.62 1.60
N LEU A 250 8.44 4.05 2.00
CA LEU A 250 7.26 3.90 1.16
C LEU A 250 7.44 4.83 -0.04
N ASP A 251 7.39 4.22 -1.22
CA ASP A 251 7.42 4.81 -2.56
C ASP A 251 8.79 5.29 -3.11
N TYR A 252 9.24 4.61 -4.16
CA TYR A 252 10.46 4.91 -4.92
C TYR A 252 10.21 4.87 -6.43
N VAL A 253 10.93 5.70 -7.18
CA VAL A 253 10.99 5.63 -8.64
C VAL A 253 12.19 4.77 -9.04
N ILE A 254 11.91 3.69 -9.77
CA ILE A 254 12.93 2.79 -10.31
C ILE A 254 13.09 3.06 -11.79
N PHE A 255 14.34 3.02 -12.26
CA PHE A 255 14.68 3.05 -13.67
C PHE A 255 15.13 1.67 -14.11
N LEU A 256 14.59 1.19 -15.23
CA LEU A 256 15.17 0.07 -15.96
C LEU A 256 16.11 0.62 -17.03
N SER A 257 17.39 0.29 -16.87
CA SER A 257 18.41 0.36 -17.91
C SER A 257 19.23 -0.91 -17.77
N LYS A 258 19.35 -1.68 -18.86
CA LYS A 258 20.37 -2.72 -18.96
C LYS A 258 21.66 -2.12 -19.51
#